data_AF-A0A3B6VWH3-F1
#
_entry.id   AF-A0A3B6VWH3-F1
#
_cell.length_a   1.000
_cell.length_b   1.000
_cell.length_c   1.000
_cell.angle_alpha   90.00
_cell.angle_beta   90.00
_cell.angle_gamma   90.00
#
_symmetry.space_group_name_H-M   'P 1'
#
loop_
_entity.id
_entity.type
_entity.pdbx_description
1 polymer ?
#
loop_
_entity_poly.entity_id
_entity_poly.type
_entity_poly.pdbx_seq_one_letter_code
_entity_poly.pdbx_strand_id
1 'polypeptide(L)'
;MVIGNPPWGQKEINILKEEEYYFKEKYPVSTIGILDLFRFFIEKSFNLIKDNGLFGLVLPDIILLKNYDSTRKLILDKLCISDISHWGMAFKKVNLDSCTIIGNIDNRTVKDNIINIFIHDKDKIISNRISQKVYNDNTGYKFNLYLTDDIINILNKFKNYNKFSDYFESHEGIHSGNIRKKLFIDECLNNYCKKLILGGDEVKRYNLTWNGKWVNYSPNIIDKKNKEYA
;
A
#
# COMPACT_ATOMS: atom_id res chain seq x y z
N MET A 1 16.87 -21.99 -6.15
CA MET A 1 15.73 -21.32 -6.80
C MET A 1 14.56 -21.35 -5.84
N VAL A 2 13.86 -20.24 -5.69
CA VAL A 2 12.59 -20.16 -4.96
C VAL A 2 11.55 -19.59 -5.89
N ILE A 3 10.47 -20.34 -6.11
CA ILE A 3 9.29 -19.90 -6.85
C ILE A 3 8.06 -20.25 -6.00
N GLY A 4 7.10 -19.34 -5.89
CA GLY A 4 5.88 -19.65 -5.15
C GLY A 4 4.88 -18.51 -5.01
N ASN A 5 3.79 -18.82 -4.32
CA ASN A 5 2.77 -17.88 -3.89
C ASN A 5 2.68 -17.99 -2.35
N PRO A 6 3.44 -17.20 -1.57
CA PRO A 6 3.38 -17.26 -0.12
C PRO A 6 1.98 -16.91 0.40
N PRO A 7 1.63 -17.29 1.64
CA PRO A 7 0.40 -16.83 2.26
C PRO A 7 0.40 -15.31 2.46
N TRP A 8 -0.77 -14.68 2.32
CA TRP A 8 -0.97 -13.23 2.47
C TRP A 8 -1.97 -12.98 3.60
N GLY A 9 -1.74 -11.95 4.41
CA GLY A 9 -2.72 -11.55 5.42
C GLY A 9 -2.10 -11.05 6.71
N GLN A 10 -2.63 -9.95 7.23
CA GLN A 10 -2.23 -9.36 8.50
C GLN A 10 -2.96 -9.99 9.69
N LYS A 11 -4.25 -10.31 9.51
CA LYS A 11 -5.13 -10.82 10.58
C LYS A 11 -4.74 -12.20 11.10
N GLU A 12 -4.03 -12.97 10.28
CA GLU A 12 -3.56 -14.31 10.64
C GLU A 12 -2.28 -14.27 11.49
N ILE A 13 -1.66 -13.09 11.61
CA ILE A 13 -0.44 -12.93 12.40
C ILE A 13 -0.82 -12.62 13.84
N ASN A 14 -0.50 -13.55 14.72
CA ASN A 14 -0.52 -13.35 16.16
C ASN A 14 0.85 -13.76 16.72
N ILE A 15 1.79 -12.82 16.75
CA ILE A 15 3.11 -13.04 17.36
C ILE A 15 2.93 -12.93 18.86
N LEU A 16 3.12 -14.03 19.58
CA LEU A 16 3.09 -14.01 21.03
C LEU A 16 4.31 -13.24 21.56
N LYS A 17 4.18 -12.59 22.74
CA LYS A 17 5.29 -11.82 23.34
C LYS A 17 6.58 -12.63 23.48
N GLU A 18 6.45 -13.93 23.76
CA GLU A 18 7.57 -14.86 23.92
C GLU A 18 8.29 -15.16 22.58
N GLU A 19 7.58 -15.05 21.46
CA GLU A 19 8.10 -15.28 20.11
C GLU A 19 8.67 -14.00 19.47
N GLU A 20 8.35 -12.82 20.02
CA GLU A 20 8.79 -11.54 19.46
C GLU A 20 10.30 -11.46 19.28
N TYR A 21 11.07 -11.95 20.26
CA TYR A 21 12.53 -11.95 20.18
C TYR A 21 13.01 -12.78 18.99
N TYR A 22 12.49 -14.00 18.85
CA TYR A 22 12.84 -14.89 17.75
C TYR A 22 12.51 -14.28 16.39
N PHE A 23 11.32 -13.69 16.22
CA PHE A 23 10.93 -13.08 14.95
C PHE A 23 11.73 -11.80 14.65
N LYS A 24 12.02 -10.97 15.65
CA LYS A 24 12.85 -9.77 15.46
C LYS A 24 14.30 -10.12 15.09
N GLU A 25 14.85 -11.17 15.69
CA GLU A 25 16.21 -11.64 15.40
C GLU A 25 16.30 -12.27 13.99
N LYS A 26 15.34 -13.15 13.66
CA LYS A 26 15.39 -13.94 12.42
C LYS A 26 14.81 -13.24 11.20
N TYR A 27 13.86 -12.32 11.42
CA TYR A 27 13.14 -11.57 10.39
C TYR A 27 13.07 -10.07 10.72
N PRO A 28 14.23 -9.42 10.92
CA PRO A 28 14.30 -8.01 11.33
C PRO A 28 13.63 -7.07 10.32
N VAL A 29 13.60 -7.40 9.02
CA VAL A 29 12.95 -6.55 8.02
C VAL A 29 11.43 -6.63 8.11
N SER A 30 10.91 -7.86 8.23
CA SER A 30 9.47 -8.16 8.24
C SER A 30 8.78 -7.74 9.52
N THR A 31 9.53 -7.55 10.60
CA THR A 31 9.01 -7.08 11.91
C THR A 31 8.97 -5.56 12.04
N ILE A 32 9.50 -4.80 11.06
CA ILE A 32 9.37 -3.33 11.01
C ILE A 32 8.04 -2.95 10.32
N GLY A 33 7.22 -2.14 10.97
CA GLY A 33 5.97 -1.61 10.40
C GLY A 33 4.81 -2.63 10.37
N ILE A 34 4.00 -2.63 9.31
CA ILE A 34 2.78 -3.44 9.19
C ILE A 34 3.12 -4.93 8.98
N LEU A 35 2.82 -5.77 9.96
CA LEU A 35 3.04 -7.22 9.83
C LEU A 35 2.14 -7.83 8.74
N ASP A 36 2.72 -8.65 7.87
CA ASP A 36 2.00 -9.39 6.83
C ASP A 36 2.78 -10.67 6.46
N LEU A 37 2.08 -11.79 6.27
CA LEU A 37 2.70 -13.11 6.18
C LEU A 37 3.67 -13.20 5.01
N PHE A 38 3.30 -12.60 3.87
CA PHE A 38 4.13 -12.66 2.67
C PHE A 38 5.52 -12.03 2.91
N ARG A 39 5.65 -11.06 3.82
CA ARG A 39 6.93 -10.39 4.12
C ARG A 39 7.93 -11.35 4.75
N PHE A 40 7.48 -12.13 5.73
CA PHE A 40 8.31 -13.16 6.37
C PHE A 40 8.78 -14.21 5.37
N PHE A 41 7.92 -14.57 4.41
CA PHE A 41 8.29 -15.50 3.34
C PHE A 41 9.27 -14.89 2.33
N ILE A 42 9.15 -13.61 2.00
CA ILE A 42 10.15 -12.89 1.19
C ILE A 42 11.51 -12.91 1.89
N GLU A 43 11.56 -12.50 3.16
CA GLU A 43 12.82 -12.45 3.92
C GLU A 43 13.42 -13.85 4.13
N LYS A 44 12.57 -14.84 4.44
CA LYS A 44 12.98 -16.25 4.49
C LYS A 44 13.54 -16.73 3.14
N SER A 45 12.95 -16.31 2.03
CA SER A 45 13.43 -16.67 0.70
C SER A 45 14.85 -16.12 0.48
N PHE A 46 15.08 -14.85 0.80
CA PHE A 46 16.43 -14.26 0.70
C PHE A 46 17.45 -14.91 1.64
N ASN A 47 17.03 -15.39 2.81
CA ASN A 47 17.92 -16.11 3.74
C ASN A 47 18.27 -17.54 3.25
N LEU A 48 17.48 -18.12 2.35
CA LEU A 48 17.66 -19.50 1.86
C LEU A 48 18.30 -19.59 0.48
N ILE A 49 18.09 -18.57 -0.37
CA ILE A 49 18.61 -18.56 -1.74
C ILE A 49 20.12 -18.26 -1.70
N LYS A 50 20.90 -19.07 -2.41
CA LYS A 50 22.34 -18.85 -2.60
C LYS A 50 22.59 -17.76 -3.65
N ASP A 51 23.81 -17.22 -3.68
CA ASP A 51 24.24 -16.28 -4.73
C ASP A 51 23.97 -16.83 -6.14
N ASN A 52 23.55 -15.93 -7.05
CA ASN A 52 23.06 -16.22 -8.40
C ASN A 52 21.81 -17.11 -8.46
N GLY A 53 21.16 -17.38 -7.33
CA GLY A 53 19.91 -18.13 -7.29
C GLY A 53 18.73 -17.33 -7.82
N LEU A 54 17.78 -18.02 -8.44
CA LEU A 54 16.54 -17.42 -8.96
C LEU A 54 15.49 -17.23 -7.86
N PHE A 55 14.79 -16.11 -7.93
CA PHE A 55 13.65 -15.73 -7.09
C PHE A 55 12.48 -15.35 -7.98
N GLY A 56 11.29 -15.86 -7.68
CA GLY A 56 10.06 -15.45 -8.37
C GLY A 56 8.83 -15.71 -7.51
N LEU A 57 8.22 -14.66 -6.98
CA LEU A 57 7.02 -14.81 -6.13
C LEU A 57 5.81 -14.11 -6.72
N VAL A 58 4.63 -14.72 -6.55
CA VAL A 58 3.33 -14.04 -6.66
C VAL A 58 3.00 -13.40 -5.32
N LEU A 59 2.71 -12.11 -5.30
CA LEU A 59 2.54 -11.28 -4.10
C LEU A 59 1.26 -10.45 -4.23
N PRO A 60 0.68 -9.96 -3.11
CA PRO A 60 -0.38 -8.97 -3.18
C PRO A 60 0.22 -7.63 -3.65
N ASP A 61 -0.46 -6.92 -4.54
CA ASP A 61 0.06 -5.70 -5.18
C ASP A 61 0.32 -4.55 -4.20
N ILE A 62 -0.23 -4.64 -2.99
CA ILE A 62 0.01 -3.70 -1.89
C ILE A 62 1.51 -3.55 -1.61
N ILE A 63 2.33 -4.57 -1.88
CA ILE A 63 3.79 -4.48 -1.76
C ILE A 63 4.38 -3.38 -2.64
N LEU A 64 3.75 -3.06 -3.79
CA LEU A 64 4.27 -2.09 -4.74
C LEU A 64 4.25 -0.66 -4.18
N LEU A 65 3.17 -0.26 -3.49
CA LEU A 65 2.90 1.16 -3.18
C LEU A 65 2.52 1.47 -1.73
N LYS A 66 2.06 0.50 -0.93
CA LYS A 66 1.64 0.72 0.48
C LYS A 66 2.84 0.78 1.42
N ASN A 67 2.61 0.84 2.73
CA ASN A 67 3.63 1.08 3.76
C ASN A 67 4.45 -0.19 4.08
N TYR A 68 5.14 -0.72 3.07
CA TYR A 68 6.01 -1.91 3.12
C TYR A 68 7.45 -1.57 2.72
N ASP A 69 7.90 -0.38 3.12
CA ASP A 69 9.16 0.25 2.70
C ASP A 69 10.38 -0.62 2.99
N SER A 70 10.45 -1.21 4.20
CA SER A 70 11.56 -2.09 4.58
C SER A 70 11.62 -3.35 3.69
N THR A 71 10.46 -3.92 3.34
CA THR A 71 10.39 -5.11 2.48
C THR A 71 10.77 -4.78 1.04
N ARG A 72 10.32 -3.64 0.50
CA ARG A 72 10.78 -3.19 -0.83
C ARG A 72 12.27 -2.89 -0.85
N LYS A 73 12.80 -2.27 0.21
CA LYS A 73 14.24 -2.06 0.35
C LYS A 73 15.01 -3.37 0.34
N LEU A 74 14.57 -4.38 1.10
CA LEU A 74 15.19 -5.70 1.10
C LEU A 74 15.21 -6.33 -0.30
N ILE A 75 14.10 -6.25 -1.04
CA ILE A 75 14.04 -6.71 -2.44
C ILE A 75 15.08 -5.96 -3.28
N LEU A 76 15.08 -4.61 -3.23
CA LEU A 76 16.01 -3.77 -3.98
C LEU A 76 17.47 -3.92 -3.58
N ASP A 77 17.77 -4.35 -2.37
CA ASP A 77 19.16 -4.55 -1.91
C ASP A 77 19.71 -5.92 -2.34
N LYS A 78 18.83 -6.92 -2.51
CA LYS A 78 19.23 -8.33 -2.68
C LYS A 78 18.94 -8.89 -4.08
N LEU A 79 17.99 -8.31 -4.80
CA LEU A 79 17.46 -8.88 -6.03
C LEU A 79 17.80 -7.98 -7.23
N CYS A 80 18.50 -8.53 -8.21
CA CYS A 80 18.55 -7.97 -9.55
C CYS A 80 17.21 -8.32 -10.23
N ILE A 81 16.28 -7.35 -10.28
CA ILE A 81 14.89 -7.60 -10.67
C ILE A 81 14.76 -7.66 -12.20
N SER A 82 14.49 -8.83 -12.77
CA SER A 82 14.29 -8.93 -14.22
C SER A 82 12.92 -8.40 -14.64
N ASP A 83 11.87 -8.75 -13.89
CA ASP A 83 10.48 -8.49 -14.28
C ASP A 83 9.60 -8.18 -13.08
N ILE A 84 8.70 -7.20 -13.26
CA ILE A 84 7.55 -6.97 -12.38
C ILE A 84 6.28 -6.94 -13.23
N SER A 85 5.30 -7.77 -12.85
CA SER A 85 4.01 -7.80 -13.55
C SER A 85 2.87 -7.54 -12.57
N HIS A 86 1.93 -6.66 -12.90
CA HIS A 86 0.67 -6.47 -12.18
C HIS A 86 -0.45 -7.20 -12.90
N TRP A 87 -1.14 -8.09 -12.18
CA TRP A 87 -2.11 -9.03 -12.74
C TRP A 87 -3.56 -8.68 -12.40
N GLY A 88 -3.80 -7.57 -11.69
CA GLY A 88 -5.10 -7.26 -11.11
C GLY A 88 -5.62 -8.38 -10.19
N MET A 89 -6.94 -8.53 -10.12
CA MET A 89 -7.65 -9.55 -9.34
C MET A 89 -7.56 -10.95 -9.99
N ALA A 90 -6.35 -11.50 -10.08
CA ALA A 90 -6.10 -12.79 -10.74
C ALA A 90 -6.71 -14.00 -10.02
N PHE A 91 -6.99 -13.88 -8.72
CA PHE A 91 -7.49 -14.97 -7.89
C PHE A 91 -9.00 -14.86 -7.62
N LYS A 92 -9.75 -15.93 -7.94
CA LYS A 92 -11.19 -16.00 -7.65
C LYS A 92 -11.45 -15.87 -6.15
N LYS A 93 -12.45 -15.06 -5.79
CA LYS A 93 -12.87 -14.80 -4.39
C LYS A 93 -11.83 -14.12 -3.51
N VAL A 94 -10.77 -13.55 -4.09
CA VAL A 94 -9.80 -12.71 -3.39
C VAL A 94 -10.08 -11.26 -3.77
N ASN A 95 -10.28 -10.40 -2.77
CA ASN A 95 -10.53 -8.96 -2.99
C ASN A 95 -9.23 -8.15 -2.91
N LEU A 96 -8.19 -8.62 -3.60
CA LEU A 96 -6.88 -7.99 -3.68
C LEU A 96 -6.30 -8.23 -5.06
N ASP A 97 -5.64 -7.21 -5.59
CA ASP A 97 -4.83 -7.33 -6.78
C ASP A 97 -3.52 -8.05 -6.46
N SER A 98 -2.92 -8.65 -7.48
CA SER A 98 -1.68 -9.41 -7.36
C SER A 98 -0.61 -8.92 -8.31
N CYS A 99 0.64 -9.14 -7.94
CA CYS A 99 1.79 -8.88 -8.78
C CYS A 99 2.79 -10.04 -8.72
N THR A 100 3.65 -10.17 -9.72
CA THR A 100 4.84 -11.01 -9.66
C THR A 100 6.10 -10.16 -9.62
N ILE A 101 7.08 -10.56 -8.83
CA ILE A 101 8.43 -9.99 -8.83
C ILE A 101 9.41 -11.13 -9.08
N ILE A 102 10.19 -11.01 -10.15
CA ILE A 102 11.11 -12.04 -10.63
C ILE A 102 12.52 -11.44 -10.77
N GLY A 103 13.53 -12.24 -10.46
CA GLY A 103 14.92 -11.85 -10.67
C GLY A 103 15.91 -12.90 -10.16
N ASN A 104 17.17 -12.50 -10.10
CA ASN A 104 18.25 -13.31 -9.54
C ASN A 104 18.96 -12.59 -8.40
N ILE A 105 19.46 -13.34 -7.43
CA ILE A 105 20.30 -12.81 -6.36
C ILE A 105 21.66 -12.47 -6.95
N ASP A 106 21.98 -11.19 -7.06
CA ASP A 106 23.33 -10.74 -7.43
C ASP A 106 23.67 -9.45 -6.70
N ASN A 107 24.43 -9.55 -5.62
CA ASN A 107 24.79 -8.41 -4.78
C ASN A 107 25.70 -7.38 -5.48
N ARG A 108 26.21 -7.65 -6.70
CA ARG A 108 27.19 -6.78 -7.38
C ARG A 108 26.58 -5.80 -8.37
N THR A 109 25.39 -6.08 -8.91
CA THR A 109 24.81 -5.38 -10.08
C THR A 109 23.43 -4.76 -9.82
N VAL A 110 22.93 -4.83 -8.58
CA VAL A 110 21.53 -4.51 -8.26
C VAL A 110 21.07 -3.10 -8.64
N LYS A 111 22.00 -2.14 -8.76
CA LYS A 111 21.65 -0.71 -8.91
C LYS A 111 21.37 -0.28 -10.34
N ASP A 112 22.01 -0.86 -11.34
CA ASP A 112 21.93 -0.39 -12.73
C ASP A 112 21.15 -1.32 -13.67
N ASN A 113 20.46 -2.30 -13.09
CA ASN A 113 19.65 -3.25 -13.84
C ASN A 113 18.40 -2.58 -14.46
N ILE A 114 17.97 -3.09 -15.62
CA ILE A 114 16.76 -2.66 -16.32
C ILE A 114 15.66 -3.69 -16.07
N ILE A 115 14.56 -3.24 -15.47
CA ILE A 115 13.40 -4.05 -15.13
C ILE A 115 12.40 -3.97 -16.28
N ASN A 116 11.88 -5.11 -16.73
CA ASN A 116 10.70 -5.14 -17.59
C ASN A 116 9.43 -5.06 -16.75
N ILE A 117 8.52 -4.20 -17.13
CA ILE A 117 7.27 -3.94 -16.43
C ILE A 117 6.12 -4.37 -17.33
N PHE A 118 5.17 -5.12 -16.76
CA PHE A 118 3.94 -5.53 -17.44
C PHE A 118 2.73 -5.22 -16.56
N ILE A 119 1.76 -4.48 -17.10
CA ILE A 119 0.51 -4.17 -16.39
C ILE A 119 -0.61 -4.79 -17.21
N HIS A 120 -1.26 -5.81 -16.66
CA HIS A 120 -2.34 -6.53 -17.30
C HIS A 120 -3.67 -5.86 -16.95
N ASP A 121 -4.21 -5.06 -17.88
CA ASP A 121 -5.49 -4.38 -17.74
C ASP A 121 -6.50 -4.94 -18.73
N LYS A 122 -7.34 -5.87 -18.25
CA LYS A 122 -8.40 -6.55 -19.01
C LYS A 122 -7.87 -7.12 -20.34
N ASP A 123 -8.08 -6.40 -21.43
CA ASP A 123 -7.78 -6.81 -22.80
C ASP A 123 -6.45 -6.25 -23.32
N LYS A 124 -5.71 -5.51 -22.49
CA LYS A 124 -4.48 -4.84 -22.87
C LYS A 124 -3.36 -5.14 -21.88
N ILE A 125 -2.14 -5.23 -22.41
CA ILE A 125 -0.92 -5.29 -21.61
C ILE A 125 -0.15 -4.00 -21.89
N ILE A 126 0.04 -3.19 -20.84
CA ILE A 126 0.94 -2.05 -20.89
C ILE A 126 2.33 -2.57 -20.52
N SER A 127 3.30 -2.38 -21.41
CA SER A 127 4.69 -2.75 -21.15
C SER A 127 5.59 -1.53 -21.09
N ASN A 128 6.52 -1.50 -20.14
CA ASN A 128 7.59 -0.51 -20.11
C ASN A 128 8.90 -1.15 -19.62
N ARG A 129 10.01 -0.42 -19.74
CA ARG A 129 11.29 -0.75 -19.13
C ARG A 129 11.75 0.42 -18.27
N ILE A 130 12.31 0.12 -17.10
CA ILE A 130 12.74 1.15 -16.15
C ILE A 130 14.01 0.71 -15.44
N SER A 131 14.91 1.66 -15.16
CA SER A 131 16.08 1.38 -14.33
C SER A 131 15.66 1.11 -12.89
N GLN A 132 16.19 0.03 -12.30
CA GLN A 132 16.00 -0.32 -10.90
C GLN A 132 16.45 0.81 -9.95
N LYS A 133 17.41 1.64 -10.37
CA LYS A 133 17.84 2.84 -9.65
C LYS A 133 16.68 3.80 -9.36
N VAL A 134 15.72 3.94 -10.29
CA VAL A 134 14.56 4.82 -10.08
C VAL A 134 13.78 4.41 -8.83
N TYR A 135 13.62 3.11 -8.59
CA TYR A 135 12.94 2.61 -7.40
C TYR A 135 13.79 2.72 -6.13
N ASN A 136 15.12 2.66 -6.23
CA ASN A 136 16.02 2.96 -5.10
C ASN A 136 15.88 4.41 -4.64
N ASP A 137 15.68 5.34 -5.57
CA ASP A 137 15.60 6.78 -5.29
C ASP A 137 14.17 7.25 -4.92
N ASN A 138 13.15 6.41 -5.14
CA ASN A 138 11.77 6.72 -4.79
C ASN A 138 11.57 6.78 -3.27
N THR A 139 10.76 7.74 -2.81
CA THR A 139 10.32 7.79 -1.40
C THR A 139 9.61 6.48 -1.01
N GLY A 140 10.13 5.83 0.04
CA GLY A 140 9.64 4.54 0.50
C GLY A 140 9.90 3.38 -0.46
N TYR A 141 10.82 3.54 -1.41
CA TYR A 141 11.23 2.50 -2.37
C TYR A 141 10.10 2.00 -3.27
N LYS A 142 9.08 2.82 -3.53
CA LYS A 142 7.84 2.40 -4.19
C LYS A 142 8.06 1.97 -5.64
N PHE A 143 7.46 0.82 -6.00
CA PHE A 143 7.43 0.26 -7.35
C PHE A 143 6.25 0.83 -8.13
N ASN A 144 6.29 2.12 -8.46
CA ASN A 144 5.29 2.69 -9.36
C ASN A 144 5.55 2.22 -10.80
N LEU A 145 4.75 1.25 -11.23
CA LEU A 145 4.87 0.58 -12.52
C LEU A 145 4.55 1.48 -13.71
N TYR A 146 3.85 2.59 -13.47
CA TYR A 146 3.50 3.57 -14.51
C TYR A 146 4.60 4.61 -14.75
N LEU A 147 5.70 4.58 -14.00
CA LEU A 147 6.81 5.50 -14.25
C LEU A 147 7.45 5.18 -15.62
N THR A 148 7.63 6.24 -16.39
CA THR A 148 8.41 6.29 -17.63
C THR A 148 9.42 7.43 -17.53
N ASP A 149 10.42 7.46 -18.41
CA ASP A 149 11.38 8.58 -18.44
C ASP A 149 10.68 9.93 -18.66
N ASP A 150 9.63 9.98 -19.49
CA ASP A 150 8.82 11.17 -19.70
C ASP A 150 8.10 11.62 -18.43
N ILE A 151 7.48 10.69 -17.70
CA ILE A 151 6.81 11.00 -16.43
C ILE A 151 7.84 11.46 -15.40
N ILE A 152 9.01 10.83 -15.33
CA ILE A 152 10.10 11.23 -14.43
C ILE A 152 10.59 12.64 -14.76
N ASN A 153 10.75 12.96 -16.05
CA ASN A 153 11.14 14.30 -16.51
C ASN A 153 10.10 15.36 -16.12
N ILE A 154 8.81 15.03 -16.24
CA ILE A 154 7.72 15.91 -15.79
C ILE A 154 7.78 16.09 -14.28
N LEU A 155 7.88 15.00 -13.50
CA LEU A 155 7.96 15.04 -12.03
C LEU A 155 9.17 15.84 -11.55
N ASN A 156 10.31 15.75 -12.24
CA ASN A 156 11.51 16.52 -11.92
C ASN A 156 11.29 18.03 -12.08
N LYS A 157 10.48 18.48 -13.06
CA LYS A 157 10.12 19.90 -13.18
C LYS A 157 9.31 20.38 -11.97
N PHE A 158 8.46 19.52 -11.40
CA PHE A 158 7.65 19.87 -10.23
C PHE A 158 8.42 19.92 -8.92
N LYS A 159 9.63 19.35 -8.82
CA LYS A 159 10.42 19.31 -7.57
C LYS A 159 10.79 20.69 -7.03
N ASN A 160 10.88 21.70 -7.89
CA ASN A 160 11.23 23.06 -7.52
C ASN A 160 10.03 23.91 -7.08
N TYR A 161 8.83 23.34 -7.08
CA TYR A 161 7.62 24.02 -6.66
C TYR A 161 7.19 23.58 -5.26
N ASN A 162 6.46 24.46 -4.58
CA ASN A 162 5.89 24.17 -3.28
C ASN A 162 4.93 22.98 -3.37
N LYS A 163 4.97 22.15 -2.33
CA LYS A 163 4.14 20.96 -2.21
C LYS A 163 2.75 21.35 -1.76
N PHE A 164 1.78 20.48 -2.04
CA PHE A 164 0.43 20.61 -1.51
C PHE A 164 0.41 20.78 0.02
N SER A 165 1.27 20.04 0.72
CA SER A 165 1.42 20.09 2.18
C SER A 165 1.93 21.42 2.72
N ASP A 166 2.51 22.28 1.89
CA ASP A 166 3.03 23.58 2.32
C ASP A 166 1.89 24.60 2.49
N TYR A 167 0.71 24.31 1.93
CA TYR A 167 -0.47 25.17 1.94
C TYR A 167 -1.70 24.53 2.59
N PHE A 168 -1.76 23.21 2.59
CA PHE A 168 -2.96 22.47 2.98
C PHE A 168 -2.62 21.32 3.91
N GLU A 169 -3.51 21.08 4.87
CA GLU A 169 -3.49 19.88 5.70
C GLU A 169 -4.53 18.89 5.17
N SER A 170 -4.11 17.63 5.05
CA SER A 170 -5.02 16.54 4.69
C SER A 170 -5.57 15.91 5.96
N HIS A 171 -6.89 15.89 6.10
CA HIS A 171 -7.61 15.25 7.20
C HIS A 171 -8.48 14.12 6.65
N GLU A 172 -8.53 13.00 7.36
CA GLU A 172 -9.48 11.93 7.01
C GLU A 172 -10.92 12.37 7.34
N GLY A 173 -11.88 11.77 6.63
CA GLY A 173 -13.30 11.97 6.91
C GLY A 173 -13.70 11.45 8.29
N ILE A 174 -14.95 11.70 8.66
CA ILE A 174 -15.49 11.27 9.96
C ILE A 174 -15.59 9.74 10.01
N HIS A 175 -14.82 9.13 10.91
CA HIS A 175 -14.99 7.74 11.29
C HIS A 175 -16.24 7.63 12.15
N SER A 176 -17.17 6.77 11.73
CA SER A 176 -18.46 6.63 12.39
C SER A 176 -18.54 5.44 13.35
N GLY A 177 -17.48 4.64 13.43
CA GLY A 177 -17.42 3.36 14.12
C GLY A 177 -18.72 2.56 13.98
N ASN A 178 -19.26 2.11 15.11
CA ASN A 178 -20.52 1.36 15.17
C ASN A 178 -21.76 2.24 15.41
N ILE A 179 -21.62 3.57 15.48
CA ILE A 179 -22.72 4.51 15.76
C ILE A 179 -23.13 5.37 14.57
N ARG A 180 -22.81 4.96 13.34
CA ARG A 180 -23.13 5.73 12.11
C ARG A 180 -24.56 6.27 12.05
N LYS A 181 -25.56 5.49 12.48
CA LYS A 181 -26.97 5.91 12.47
C LYS A 181 -27.30 7.01 13.49
N LYS A 182 -26.58 7.07 14.61
CA LYS A 182 -26.70 8.15 15.60
C LYS A 182 -25.93 9.38 15.14
N LEU A 183 -24.75 9.16 14.56
CA LEU A 183 -23.83 10.19 14.16
C LEU A 183 -24.30 10.93 12.91
N PHE A 184 -24.81 10.21 11.90
CA PHE A 184 -25.26 10.76 10.62
C PHE A 184 -26.79 10.72 10.55
N ILE A 185 -27.42 11.89 10.60
CA ILE A 185 -28.87 12.06 10.74
C ILE A 185 -29.45 12.89 9.59
N ASP A 186 -30.73 12.69 9.30
CA ASP A 186 -31.45 13.39 8.22
C ASP A 186 -31.98 14.77 8.65
N GLU A 187 -32.14 14.99 9.95
CA GLU A 187 -32.69 16.22 10.49
C GLU A 187 -31.78 16.77 11.60
N CYS A 188 -31.61 18.09 11.64
CA CYS A 188 -30.87 18.77 12.69
C CYS A 188 -31.73 18.80 13.97
N LEU A 189 -31.42 17.92 14.93
CA LEU A 189 -32.22 17.78 16.16
C LEU A 189 -31.77 18.71 17.30
N ASN A 190 -30.63 19.40 17.15
CA ASN A 190 -30.06 20.29 18.18
C ASN A 190 -28.93 21.19 17.63
N ASN A 191 -28.42 22.08 18.47
CA ASN A 191 -27.35 23.04 18.13
C ASN A 191 -25.95 22.41 17.93
N TYR A 192 -25.81 21.08 18.12
CA TYR A 192 -24.55 20.36 17.89
C TYR A 192 -24.47 19.74 16.48
N CYS A 193 -25.45 19.99 15.61
CA CYS A 193 -25.43 19.45 14.26
C CYS A 193 -24.59 20.32 13.32
N LYS A 194 -23.82 19.68 12.43
CA LYS A 194 -23.16 20.36 11.30
C LYS A 194 -23.57 19.69 10.00
N LYS A 195 -23.56 20.43 8.90
CA LYS A 195 -23.81 19.86 7.57
C LYS A 195 -22.76 18.79 7.28
N LEU A 196 -23.22 17.62 6.85
CA LEU A 196 -22.37 16.51 6.46
C LEU A 196 -22.38 16.40 4.94
N ILE A 197 -21.19 16.35 4.36
CA ILE A 197 -21.00 15.92 2.97
C ILE A 197 -20.57 14.45 3.01
N LEU A 198 -21.39 13.54 2.49
CA LEU A 198 -21.12 12.10 2.49
C LEU A 198 -20.18 11.67 1.36
N GLY A 199 -20.11 12.46 0.29
CA GLY A 199 -19.34 12.15 -0.92
C GLY A 199 -20.22 11.74 -2.09
N GLY A 200 -19.62 11.11 -3.10
CA GLY A 200 -20.33 10.74 -4.33
C GLY A 200 -20.84 11.97 -5.07
N ASP A 201 -22.14 11.99 -5.41
CA ASP A 201 -22.76 13.08 -6.18
C ASP A 201 -22.76 14.44 -5.48
N GLU A 202 -22.54 14.47 -4.16
CA GLU A 202 -22.38 15.70 -3.38
C GLU A 202 -21.06 16.43 -3.66
N VAL A 203 -20.05 15.70 -4.18
CA VAL A 203 -18.73 16.23 -4.50
C VAL A 203 -18.48 16.09 -6.00
N LYS A 204 -18.63 17.21 -6.71
CA LYS A 204 -18.37 17.29 -8.15
C LYS A 204 -17.21 18.23 -8.42
N ARG A 205 -16.66 18.14 -9.63
CA ARG A 205 -15.58 19.02 -10.07
C ARG A 205 -16.00 20.49 -9.89
N TYR A 206 -15.30 21.20 -9.01
CA TYR A 206 -15.56 22.60 -8.63
C TYR A 206 -16.93 22.90 -8.00
N ASN A 207 -17.67 21.89 -7.53
CA ASN A 207 -18.99 22.10 -6.91
C ASN A 207 -19.23 21.15 -5.73
N LEU A 208 -19.74 21.70 -4.63
CA LEU A 208 -20.20 20.95 -3.46
C LEU A 208 -21.70 21.17 -3.28
N THR A 209 -22.46 20.08 -3.30
CA THR A 209 -23.92 20.12 -3.11
C THR A 209 -24.28 19.36 -1.85
N TRP A 210 -24.92 20.05 -0.91
CA TRP A 210 -25.40 19.42 0.32
C TRP A 210 -26.80 18.84 0.13
N ASN A 211 -26.97 17.54 0.35
CA ASN A 211 -28.23 16.81 0.12
C ASN A 211 -29.03 16.52 1.40
N GLY A 212 -28.94 17.37 2.42
CA GLY A 212 -29.80 17.28 3.60
C GLY A 212 -29.25 16.47 4.78
N LYS A 213 -28.06 15.86 4.68
CA LYS A 213 -27.48 15.07 5.77
C LYS A 213 -26.74 15.90 6.81
N TRP A 214 -26.86 15.55 8.06
CA TRP A 214 -26.20 16.21 9.18
C TRP A 214 -25.31 15.24 9.95
N VAL A 215 -24.27 15.77 10.59
CA VAL A 215 -23.50 15.07 11.60
C VAL A 215 -23.81 15.65 12.99
N ASN A 216 -24.09 14.78 13.96
CA ASN A 216 -24.43 15.14 15.33
C ASN A 216 -23.21 15.07 16.27
N TYR A 217 -22.73 16.22 16.75
CA TYR A 217 -21.60 16.32 17.68
C TYR A 217 -22.03 16.45 19.15
N SER A 218 -23.21 15.94 19.53
CA SER A 218 -23.65 16.00 20.92
C SER A 218 -22.65 15.31 21.85
N PRO A 219 -22.21 15.92 22.97
CA PRO A 219 -21.17 15.37 23.84
C PRO A 219 -21.44 13.96 24.36
N ASN A 220 -22.73 13.60 24.52
CA ASN A 220 -23.18 12.32 25.08
C ASN A 220 -23.68 11.34 24.01
N ILE A 221 -23.30 11.51 22.73
CA ILE A 221 -23.77 10.65 21.65
C ILE A 221 -23.18 9.23 21.68
N ILE A 222 -21.97 9.09 22.24
CA ILE A 222 -21.26 7.81 22.37
C ILE A 222 -21.54 7.21 23.74
N ASP A 223 -22.27 6.10 23.78
CA ASP A 223 -22.47 5.34 25.01
C ASP A 223 -21.41 4.24 25.19
N LYS A 224 -20.35 4.57 25.94
CA LYS A 224 -19.26 3.62 26.24
C LYS A 224 -19.74 2.38 27.01
N LYS A 225 -20.84 2.46 27.78
CA LYS A 225 -21.39 1.28 28.49
C LYS A 225 -21.92 0.24 27.49
N ASN A 226 -22.41 0.70 26.34
CA ASN A 226 -22.90 -0.13 25.25
C ASN A 226 -21.82 -0.46 24.20
N LYS A 227 -20.52 -0.28 24.54
CA LYS A 227 -19.39 -0.52 23.63
C LYS A 227 -19.46 0.31 22.33
N GLU A 228 -20.03 1.50 22.41
CA GLU A 228 -20.10 2.42 21.28
C GLU A 228 -18.78 3.17 21.06
N TYR A 229 -18.43 3.37 19.80
CA TYR A 229 -17.26 4.15 19.38
C TYR A 229 -17.51 4.77 18.00
N ALA A 230 -16.86 5.91 17.75
CA ALA A 230 -16.79 6.59 16.46
C ALA A 230 -15.32 6.76 16.06
#